data_AF-A0A285MWE7-F1
#
_entry.id   AF-A0A285MWE7-F1
#
_cell.length_a   1.000
_cell.length_b   1.000
_cell.length_c   1.000
_cell.angle_alpha   90.00
_cell.angle_beta   90.00
_cell.angle_gamma   90.00
#
_symmetry.space_group_name_H-M   'P 1'
#
loop_
_entity.id
_entity.type
_entity.pdbx_description
1 polymer ?
#
loop_
_entity_poly.entity_id
_entity_poly.type
_entity_poly.pdbx_seq_one_letter_code
_entity_poly.pdbx_strand_id
1 'polypeptide(L)'
;MINGRIIAFFFFSIWVNAQEEISVSPAMEVLKDFDKIRDFTLSESGDEAYFTIQSQTEEISVIAQSRKGKNGWEAPTLAPFSGTYKDLEPFLAPNGLRLYYVSNRPMNETKMETKDFDIWYVERNDRTSDWSQPINLGAPVNSENNEFYPALAENGNLYFTCDCPTAIGRDDIFFSKFENGKYSEPIPLSSNVNSEGFEYNAYISKDESYLLFGGYNREDGHGSGDIYISYKNSSGEWSKAQPLPLNINSKYMDYCPFVDETNNIIYFTSRRSTNPNVPIESIESLSKFLDIYENGNSRLYKAEINIKMFIE
;
A
#
# COMPACT_ATOMS: atom_id res chain seq x y z
N MET A 1 -8.84 24.48 -74.20
CA MET A 1 -9.57 24.00 -73.01
C MET A 1 -9.08 22.60 -72.66
N ILE A 2 -8.14 22.49 -71.72
CA ILE A 2 -7.89 21.25 -70.97
C ILE A 2 -7.58 21.72 -69.53
N ASN A 3 -8.56 21.60 -68.65
CA ASN A 3 -8.42 21.92 -67.22
C ASN A 3 -7.77 20.73 -66.52
N GLY A 4 -6.51 20.86 -66.12
CA GLY A 4 -5.85 19.90 -65.23
C GLY A 4 -6.31 20.11 -63.78
N ARG A 5 -7.06 19.15 -63.23
CA ARG A 5 -7.37 19.10 -61.79
C ARG A 5 -6.22 18.43 -61.06
N ILE A 6 -5.58 19.17 -60.14
CA ILE A 6 -4.63 18.63 -59.17
C ILE A 6 -5.44 18.01 -58.04
N ILE A 7 -5.27 16.71 -57.80
CA ILE A 7 -5.82 16.00 -56.66
C ILE A 7 -4.76 16.02 -55.56
N ALA A 8 -5.02 16.75 -54.48
CA ALA A 8 -4.19 16.72 -53.28
C ALA A 8 -4.66 15.56 -52.38
N PHE A 9 -3.78 14.58 -52.14
CA PHE A 9 -4.01 13.54 -51.14
C PHE A 9 -3.57 14.07 -49.77
N PHE A 10 -4.55 14.31 -48.89
CA PHE A 10 -4.28 14.52 -47.47
C PHE A 10 -4.05 13.18 -46.79
N PHE A 11 -2.81 12.90 -46.40
CA PHE A 11 -2.51 11.80 -45.47
C PHE A 11 -2.88 12.25 -44.05
N PHE A 12 -3.99 11.74 -43.53
CA PHE A 12 -4.24 11.77 -42.08
C PHE A 12 -3.40 10.66 -41.44
N SER A 13 -2.29 11.04 -40.78
CA SER A 13 -1.58 10.14 -39.88
C SER A 13 -2.40 10.00 -38.59
N ILE A 14 -3.07 8.86 -38.43
CA ILE A 14 -3.68 8.49 -37.16
C ILE A 14 -2.53 8.06 -36.24
N TRP A 15 -2.20 8.90 -35.26
CA TRP A 15 -1.32 8.51 -34.17
C TRP A 15 -2.14 7.59 -33.25
N VAL A 16 -2.02 6.28 -33.46
CA VAL A 16 -2.43 5.30 -32.46
C VAL A 16 -1.36 5.35 -31.38
N ASN A 17 -1.60 6.09 -30.30
CA ASN A 17 -0.85 5.87 -29.06
C ASN A 17 -1.24 4.46 -28.60
N ALA A 18 -0.35 3.50 -28.78
CA ALA A 18 -0.42 2.25 -28.04
C ALA A 18 -0.20 2.62 -26.58
N GLN A 19 -1.29 2.78 -25.84
CA GLN A 19 -1.24 2.91 -24.40
C GLN A 19 -0.62 1.60 -23.91
N GLU A 20 0.59 1.65 -23.34
CA GLU A 20 1.21 0.46 -22.75
C GLU A 20 0.20 -0.14 -21.75
N GLU A 21 -0.23 -1.36 -22.01
CA GLU A 21 -1.23 -2.04 -21.19
C GLU A 21 -0.55 -2.42 -19.87
N ILE A 22 -0.92 -1.74 -18.78
CA ILE A 22 -0.38 -2.05 -17.45
C ILE A 22 -0.78 -3.48 -17.10
N SER A 23 0.22 -4.33 -16.87
CA SER A 23 0.02 -5.74 -16.51
C SER A 23 0.23 -5.92 -15.01
N VAL A 24 -0.77 -6.50 -14.34
CA VAL A 24 -0.70 -6.89 -12.93
C VAL A 24 -0.27 -8.34 -12.83
N SER A 25 0.65 -8.64 -11.91
CA SER A 25 1.14 -9.99 -11.64
C SER A 25 1.37 -10.21 -10.13
N PRO A 26 1.44 -11.46 -9.66
CA PRO A 26 1.87 -11.75 -8.29
C PRO A 26 3.22 -11.10 -7.98
N ALA A 27 3.34 -10.47 -6.81
CA ALA A 27 4.55 -9.74 -6.45
C ALA A 27 5.74 -10.66 -6.16
N MET A 28 5.49 -11.75 -5.45
CA MET A 28 6.50 -12.65 -4.90
C MET A 28 6.03 -14.11 -4.94
N GLU A 29 6.66 -14.94 -5.77
CA GLU A 29 6.34 -16.37 -5.92
C GLU A 29 6.45 -17.15 -4.60
N VAL A 30 7.39 -16.75 -3.73
CA VAL A 30 7.59 -17.36 -2.39
C VAL A 30 6.40 -17.19 -1.43
N LEU A 31 5.41 -16.38 -1.80
CA LEU A 31 4.22 -16.11 -0.98
C LEU A 31 2.97 -16.86 -1.46
N LYS A 32 3.06 -17.67 -2.53
CA LYS A 32 1.89 -18.33 -3.12
C LYS A 32 1.15 -19.29 -2.17
N ASP A 33 1.85 -19.87 -1.21
CA ASP A 33 1.28 -20.85 -0.28
C ASP A 33 0.59 -20.20 0.95
N PHE A 34 0.62 -18.87 1.09
CA PHE A 34 -0.01 -18.16 2.20
C PHE A 34 -1.33 -17.54 1.77
N ASP A 35 -2.44 -17.86 2.43
CA ASP A 35 -3.74 -17.41 1.95
C ASP A 35 -4.00 -15.92 2.08
N LYS A 36 -3.58 -15.29 3.18
CA LYS A 36 -3.77 -13.86 3.43
C LYS A 36 -2.43 -13.17 3.62
N ILE A 37 -1.99 -12.48 2.58
CA ILE A 37 -0.87 -11.53 2.61
C ILE A 37 -1.41 -10.15 2.32
N ARG A 38 -0.99 -9.18 3.12
CA ARG A 38 -1.31 -7.77 2.90
C ARG A 38 -0.17 -6.89 3.34
N ASP A 39 -0.21 -5.62 2.92
CA ASP A 39 0.78 -4.60 3.24
C ASP A 39 2.16 -4.96 2.66
N PHE A 40 2.94 -3.95 2.28
CA PHE A 40 4.26 -4.21 1.72
C PHE A 40 5.17 -3.00 1.87
N THR A 41 6.44 -3.27 2.16
CA THR A 41 7.50 -2.27 2.10
C THR A 41 8.79 -2.92 1.64
N LEU A 42 9.64 -2.13 0.97
CA LEU A 42 10.86 -2.56 0.32
C LEU A 42 11.99 -1.59 0.67
N SER A 43 13.18 -2.14 0.96
CA SER A 43 14.40 -1.34 1.08
C SER A 43 14.73 -0.62 -0.22
N GLU A 44 15.43 0.52 -0.14
CA GLU A 44 15.85 1.29 -1.31
C GLU A 44 16.65 0.47 -2.36
N SER A 45 17.42 -0.52 -1.92
CA SER A 45 18.16 -1.43 -2.82
C SER A 45 17.31 -2.56 -3.44
N GLY A 46 16.04 -2.68 -3.06
CA GLY A 46 15.13 -3.66 -3.64
C GLY A 46 15.39 -5.13 -3.23
N ASP A 47 16.10 -5.37 -2.13
CA ASP A 47 16.57 -6.70 -1.72
C ASP A 47 16.13 -7.14 -0.31
N GLU A 48 15.41 -6.29 0.42
CA GLU A 48 14.82 -6.59 1.73
C GLU A 48 13.38 -6.09 1.75
N ALA A 49 12.43 -7.00 2.02
CA ALA A 49 11.01 -6.69 2.04
C ALA A 49 10.35 -7.16 3.33
N TYR A 50 9.32 -6.42 3.75
CA TYR A 50 8.45 -6.76 4.87
C TYR A 50 6.99 -6.67 4.43
N PHE A 51 6.15 -7.54 5.00
CA PHE A 51 4.72 -7.66 4.69
C PHE A 51 4.01 -8.36 5.83
N THR A 52 2.68 -8.24 5.87
CA THR A 52 1.84 -8.86 6.90
C THR A 52 1.26 -10.18 6.39
N ILE A 53 1.33 -11.21 7.23
CA ILE A 53 0.65 -12.50 7.02
C ILE A 53 -0.42 -12.66 8.09
N GLN A 54 -1.62 -13.06 7.67
CA GLN A 54 -2.76 -13.23 8.58
C GLN A 54 -3.34 -14.63 8.54
N SER A 55 -3.89 -15.06 9.68
CA SER A 55 -4.85 -16.17 9.71
C SER A 55 -6.15 -15.79 8.99
N GLN A 56 -6.95 -16.78 8.61
CA GLN A 56 -8.21 -16.56 7.89
C GLN A 56 -9.20 -15.66 8.64
N THR A 57 -9.26 -15.79 9.97
CA THR A 57 -10.11 -14.97 10.86
C THR A 57 -9.44 -13.65 11.28
N GLU A 58 -8.20 -13.41 10.85
CA GLU A 58 -7.40 -12.22 11.21
C GLU A 58 -7.15 -12.10 12.73
N GLU A 59 -7.36 -13.18 13.48
CA GLU A 59 -7.05 -13.29 14.91
C GLU A 59 -5.54 -13.34 15.17
N ILE A 60 -4.81 -13.95 14.24
CA ILE A 60 -3.35 -13.90 14.14
C ILE A 60 -2.98 -12.97 12.99
N SER A 61 -2.10 -12.02 13.28
CA SER A 61 -1.46 -11.15 12.31
C SER A 61 -0.01 -10.93 12.70
N VAL A 62 0.90 -11.19 11.76
CA VAL A 62 2.34 -11.09 12.00
C VAL A 62 3.05 -10.38 10.86
N ILE A 63 4.15 -9.72 11.17
CA ILE A 63 5.06 -9.16 10.19
C ILE A 63 6.09 -10.22 9.82
N ALA A 64 6.15 -10.55 8.54
CA ALA A 64 7.16 -11.42 7.96
C ALA A 64 8.15 -10.60 7.12
N GLN A 65 9.33 -11.17 6.91
CA GLN A 65 10.39 -10.59 6.09
C GLN A 65 10.89 -11.60 5.07
N SER A 66 11.34 -11.11 3.92
CA SER A 66 12.06 -11.89 2.92
C SER A 66 13.23 -11.06 2.38
N ARG A 67 14.32 -11.74 2.01
CA ARG A 67 15.49 -11.14 1.38
C ARG A 67 15.69 -11.70 -0.01
N LYS A 68 16.25 -10.90 -0.91
CA LYS A 68 16.55 -11.30 -2.27
C LYS A 68 17.96 -11.88 -2.33
N GLY A 69 18.03 -13.20 -2.50
CA GLY A 69 19.27 -13.92 -2.75
C GLY A 69 19.62 -13.97 -4.24
N LYS A 70 20.62 -14.80 -4.59
CA LYS A 70 21.09 -14.97 -5.99
C LYS A 70 20.01 -15.50 -6.93
N ASN A 71 19.05 -16.26 -6.40
CA ASN A 71 18.00 -16.93 -7.17
C ASN A 71 16.62 -16.25 -7.03
N GLY A 72 16.59 -14.99 -6.58
CA GLY A 72 15.35 -14.27 -6.30
C GLY A 72 15.04 -14.22 -4.80
N TRP A 73 13.78 -13.96 -4.47
CA TRP A 73 13.31 -13.90 -3.09
C TRP A 73 13.45 -15.24 -2.38
N GLU A 74 13.91 -15.21 -1.13
CA GLU A 74 13.99 -16.37 -0.25
C GLU A 74 12.65 -16.61 0.46
N ALA A 75 12.46 -17.83 0.99
CA ALA A 75 11.27 -18.14 1.77
C ALA A 75 11.12 -17.16 2.94
N PRO A 76 9.89 -16.70 3.24
CA PRO A 76 9.68 -15.72 4.29
C PRO A 76 10.04 -16.27 5.68
N THR A 77 10.53 -15.39 6.54
CA THR A 77 10.76 -15.67 7.97
C THR A 77 9.98 -14.66 8.81
N LEU A 78 9.60 -15.04 10.04
CA LEU A 78 8.95 -14.13 10.97
C LEU A 78 9.92 -13.00 11.36
N ALA A 79 9.46 -11.75 11.38
CA ALA A 79 10.26 -10.65 11.89
C ALA A 79 10.45 -10.82 13.41
N PRO A 80 11.67 -10.59 13.96
CA PRO A 80 12.01 -10.96 15.34
C PRO A 80 11.23 -10.20 16.42
N PHE A 81 10.59 -9.08 16.06
CA PHE A 81 9.76 -8.25 16.94
C PHE A 81 8.26 -8.54 16.86
N SER A 82 7.86 -9.53 16.04
CA SER A 82 6.46 -9.89 15.79
C SER A 82 6.13 -11.32 16.24
N GLY A 83 4.83 -11.62 16.40
CA GLY A 83 4.32 -12.97 16.68
C GLY A 83 3.65 -13.17 18.04
N THR A 84 3.64 -12.14 18.90
CA THR A 84 2.95 -12.18 20.21
C THR A 84 1.61 -11.44 20.18
N TYR A 85 1.60 -10.27 19.53
CA TYR A 85 0.44 -9.39 19.39
C TYR A 85 -0.01 -9.36 17.93
N LYS A 86 -1.10 -8.65 17.62
CA LYS A 86 -1.44 -8.38 16.22
C LYS A 86 -0.51 -7.29 15.73
N ASP A 87 0.44 -7.64 14.89
CA ASP A 87 1.33 -6.69 14.23
C ASP A 87 1.02 -6.65 12.73
N LEU A 88 0.89 -5.45 12.16
CA LEU A 88 0.53 -5.23 10.76
C LEU A 88 1.28 -4.02 10.17
N GLU A 89 1.08 -3.81 8.87
CA GLU A 89 1.33 -2.55 8.16
C GLU A 89 2.77 -2.04 8.31
N PRO A 90 3.78 -2.87 7.98
CA PRO A 90 5.17 -2.46 8.09
C PRO A 90 5.52 -1.40 7.06
N PHE A 91 6.27 -0.38 7.49
CA PHE A 91 6.89 0.63 6.65
C PHE A 91 8.36 0.80 7.01
N LEU A 92 9.25 0.41 6.10
CA LEU A 92 10.68 0.59 6.25
C LEU A 92 11.04 2.01 5.82
N ALA A 93 11.63 2.79 6.72
CA ALA A 93 12.08 4.14 6.43
C ALA A 93 13.10 4.15 5.26
N PRO A 94 13.19 5.24 4.47
CA PRO A 94 14.08 5.29 3.29
C PRO A 94 15.54 4.89 3.57
N ASN A 95 16.08 5.30 4.72
CA ASN A 95 17.44 4.95 5.14
C ASN A 95 17.63 3.45 5.53
N GLY A 96 16.54 2.70 5.64
CA GLY A 96 16.53 1.29 6.00
C GLY A 96 16.92 0.98 7.45
N LEU A 97 17.02 1.97 8.34
CA LEU A 97 17.49 1.80 9.72
C LEU A 97 16.37 1.82 10.77
N ARG A 98 15.15 2.18 10.35
CA ARG A 98 13.97 2.15 11.20
C ARG A 98 12.80 1.52 10.43
N LEU A 99 12.09 0.61 11.07
CA LEU A 99 10.86 0.03 10.55
C LEU A 99 9.71 0.41 11.48
N TYR A 100 8.73 1.12 10.92
CA TYR A 100 7.48 1.47 11.56
C TYR A 100 6.44 0.39 11.28
N TYR A 101 5.51 0.19 12.20
CA TYR A 101 4.43 -0.78 12.05
C TYR A 101 3.34 -0.50 13.08
N VAL A 102 2.21 -1.19 12.95
CA VAL A 102 1.05 -1.03 13.82
C VAL A 102 0.93 -2.24 14.73
N SER A 103 0.60 -2.01 16.01
CA SER A 103 0.47 -3.09 16.99
C SER A 103 -0.53 -2.76 18.09
N ASN A 104 -1.32 -3.75 18.49
CA ASN A 104 -2.21 -3.66 19.66
C ASN A 104 -1.52 -4.08 20.97
N ARG A 105 -0.19 -4.12 20.97
CA ARG A 105 0.61 -4.47 22.15
C ARG A 105 0.42 -3.45 23.28
N PRO A 106 0.46 -3.88 24.55
CA PRO A 106 0.35 -2.97 25.67
C PRO A 106 1.60 -2.10 25.84
N MET A 107 1.40 -0.89 26.36
CA MET A 107 2.50 0.01 26.76
C MET A 107 3.43 -0.57 27.83
N ASN A 108 2.94 -1.54 28.61
CA ASN A 108 3.71 -2.25 29.62
C ASN A 108 3.58 -3.75 29.38
N GLU A 109 4.66 -4.38 28.94
CA GLU A 109 4.77 -5.81 28.59
C GLU A 109 4.43 -6.77 29.74
N THR A 110 4.38 -6.30 30.99
CA THR A 110 3.91 -7.12 32.13
C THR A 110 2.40 -7.38 32.11
N LYS A 111 1.64 -6.65 31.29
CA LYS A 111 0.22 -6.87 31.07
C LYS A 111 0.03 -7.69 29.80
N MET A 112 -0.84 -8.69 29.85
CA MET A 112 -1.24 -9.49 28.67
C MET A 112 -2.45 -8.89 27.93
N GLU A 113 -3.04 -7.81 28.48
CA GLU A 113 -4.21 -7.16 27.90
C GLU A 113 -3.78 -6.24 26.75
N THR A 114 -4.30 -6.50 25.56
CA THR A 114 -4.10 -5.67 24.37
C THR A 114 -4.84 -4.34 24.53
N LYS A 115 -4.32 -3.28 23.91
CA LYS A 115 -5.02 -1.99 23.79
C LYS A 115 -5.53 -1.76 22.36
N ASP A 116 -5.97 -0.54 22.06
CA ASP A 116 -6.11 -0.01 20.70
C ASP A 116 -4.81 -0.13 19.90
N PHE A 117 -4.90 0.04 18.58
CA PHE A 117 -3.74 -0.04 17.69
C PHE A 117 -2.96 1.27 17.71
N ASP A 118 -1.68 1.16 18.04
CA ASP A 118 -0.72 2.27 18.02
C ASP A 118 0.29 2.07 16.89
N ILE A 119 0.96 3.16 16.49
CA ILE A 119 2.18 3.09 15.69
C ILE A 119 3.38 2.82 16.60
N TRP A 120 4.15 1.80 16.26
CA TRP A 120 5.40 1.40 16.89
C TRP A 120 6.53 1.42 15.87
N TYR A 121 7.77 1.41 16.35
CA TYR A 121 8.93 1.22 15.50
C TYR A 121 10.01 0.38 16.17
N VAL A 122 10.87 -0.19 15.33
CA VAL A 122 12.15 -0.80 15.72
C VAL A 122 13.28 -0.14 14.96
N GLU A 123 14.48 -0.16 15.54
CA GLU A 123 15.68 0.45 14.98
C GLU A 123 16.81 -0.55 14.88
N ARG A 124 17.75 -0.31 13.95
CA ARG A 124 19.01 -1.04 13.84
C ARG A 124 20.14 -0.07 13.51
N ASN A 125 21.34 -0.35 14.00
CA ASN A 125 22.51 0.52 13.76
C ASN A 125 22.95 0.51 12.29
N ASP A 126 22.80 -0.65 11.64
CA ASP A 126 23.09 -0.86 10.23
C ASP A 126 22.23 -2.03 9.70
N ARG A 127 22.30 -2.29 8.39
CA ARG A 127 21.48 -3.30 7.71
C ARG A 127 21.76 -4.76 8.12
N THR A 128 22.87 -5.00 8.80
CA THR A 128 23.27 -6.33 9.29
C THR A 128 23.05 -6.51 10.78
N SER A 129 22.77 -5.43 11.50
CA SER A 129 22.43 -5.44 12.92
C SER A 129 21.02 -6.00 13.15
N ASP A 130 20.85 -6.64 14.30
CA ASP A 130 19.53 -7.02 14.80
C ASP A 130 18.65 -5.78 15.05
N TRP A 131 17.34 -5.97 14.93
CA TRP A 131 16.35 -4.98 15.33
C TRP A 131 16.33 -4.78 16.85
N SER A 132 16.07 -3.56 17.29
CA SER A 132 15.84 -3.21 18.69
C SER A 132 14.57 -3.87 19.24
N GLN A 133 14.35 -3.73 20.55
CA GLN A 133 13.01 -3.92 21.09
C GLN A 133 12.06 -2.85 20.52
N PRO A 134 10.76 -3.17 20.38
CA PRO A 134 9.75 -2.22 19.93
C PRO A 134 9.60 -0.98 20.80
N ILE A 135 9.47 0.17 20.15
CA ILE A 135 9.34 1.47 20.79
C ILE A 135 8.02 2.09 20.31
N ASN A 136 7.16 2.47 21.26
CA ASN A 136 5.91 3.17 20.94
C ASN A 136 6.24 4.58 20.41
N LEU A 137 5.59 5.00 19.32
CA LEU A 137 5.84 6.32 18.74
C LEU A 137 5.45 7.46 19.69
N GLY A 138 4.40 7.23 20.49
CA GLY A 138 3.91 8.13 21.52
C GLY A 138 3.10 9.31 20.99
N ALA A 139 2.61 10.11 21.92
CA ALA A 139 1.89 11.33 21.63
C ALA A 139 2.80 12.39 20.94
N PRO A 140 2.25 13.23 20.05
CA PRO A 140 0.82 13.39 19.77
C PRO A 140 0.27 12.47 18.66
N VAL A 141 1.10 11.62 18.06
CA VAL A 141 0.66 10.73 16.97
C VAL A 141 -0.22 9.62 17.51
N ASN A 142 0.30 8.84 18.47
CA ASN A 142 -0.50 7.82 19.12
C ASN A 142 -1.46 8.47 20.12
N SER A 143 -2.73 8.08 20.06
CA SER A 143 -3.79 8.65 20.88
C SER A 143 -4.50 7.57 21.72
N GLU A 144 -5.75 7.84 22.13
CA GLU A 144 -6.65 6.85 22.74
C GLU A 144 -7.54 6.16 21.67
N ASN A 145 -7.32 6.51 20.40
CA ASN A 145 -8.00 5.93 19.24
C ASN A 145 -7.06 4.98 18.50
N ASN A 146 -7.49 4.43 17.36
CA ASN A 146 -6.62 3.58 16.56
C ASN A 146 -5.86 4.38 15.51
N GLU A 147 -4.55 4.17 15.44
CA GLU A 147 -3.67 4.68 14.40
C GLU A 147 -3.09 3.54 13.56
N PHE A 148 -3.19 3.69 12.24
CA PHE A 148 -2.90 2.65 11.26
C PHE A 148 -1.98 3.15 10.13
N TYR A 149 -1.34 2.21 9.44
CA TYR A 149 -0.63 2.36 8.18
C TYR A 149 0.32 3.58 8.11
N PRO A 150 1.37 3.62 8.94
CA PRO A 150 2.34 4.71 8.93
C PRO A 150 3.14 4.72 7.62
N ALA A 151 3.30 5.88 7.01
CA ALA A 151 4.19 6.11 5.87
C ALA A 151 4.95 7.43 6.05
N LEU A 152 6.26 7.40 5.82
CA LEU A 152 7.12 8.57 5.97
C LEU A 152 7.64 9.07 4.63
N ALA A 153 7.66 10.39 4.48
CA ALA A 153 8.43 11.07 3.46
C ALA A 153 9.92 11.17 3.86
N GLU A 154 10.78 11.56 2.92
CA GLU A 154 12.23 11.68 3.13
C GLU A 154 12.59 12.70 4.23
N ASN A 155 11.77 13.74 4.39
CA ASN A 155 11.94 14.74 5.45
C ASN A 155 11.44 14.28 6.84
N GLY A 156 10.94 13.05 6.94
CA GLY A 156 10.43 12.46 8.18
C GLY A 156 8.96 12.76 8.49
N ASN A 157 8.28 13.59 7.69
CA ASN A 157 6.85 13.82 7.83
C ASN A 157 6.09 12.49 7.75
N LEU A 158 5.11 12.33 8.64
CA LEU A 158 4.34 11.12 8.79
C LEU A 158 2.94 11.30 8.23
N TYR A 159 2.50 10.33 7.45
CA TYR A 159 1.15 10.14 6.98
C TYR A 159 0.64 8.82 7.54
N PHE A 160 -0.59 8.79 8.04
CA PHE A 160 -1.15 7.60 8.67
C PHE A 160 -2.67 7.66 8.63
N THR A 161 -3.32 6.51 8.80
CA THR A 161 -4.78 6.42 8.92
C THR A 161 -5.18 6.51 10.38
N CYS A 162 -6.26 7.22 10.69
CA CYS A 162 -6.76 7.31 12.06
C CYS A 162 -8.28 7.19 12.09
N ASP A 163 -8.79 6.25 12.90
CA ASP A 163 -10.20 6.15 13.24
C ASP A 163 -10.47 7.04 14.45
N CYS A 164 -10.67 8.34 14.24
CA CYS A 164 -10.84 9.30 15.32
C CYS A 164 -11.99 10.27 15.11
N PRO A 165 -12.47 10.95 16.17
CA PRO A 165 -13.63 11.85 16.07
C PRO A 165 -13.48 13.03 15.10
N THR A 166 -12.25 13.38 14.72
CA THR A 166 -11.96 14.46 13.77
C THR A 166 -11.93 14.00 12.31
N ALA A 167 -12.06 12.71 12.04
CA ALA A 167 -12.20 12.16 10.70
C ALA A 167 -13.59 12.45 10.11
N ILE A 168 -13.65 12.61 8.79
CA ILE A 168 -14.90 12.84 8.06
C ILE A 168 -15.67 11.52 7.88
N GLY A 169 -14.99 10.46 7.40
CA GLY A 169 -15.62 9.18 7.05
C GLY A 169 -15.36 8.01 8.00
N ARG A 170 -14.77 8.28 9.16
CA ARG A 170 -14.14 7.39 10.16
C ARG A 170 -12.67 7.14 9.91
N ASP A 171 -12.32 6.30 8.92
CA ASP A 171 -10.92 6.11 8.55
C ASP A 171 -10.53 7.21 7.58
N ASP A 172 -9.69 8.13 8.05
CA ASP A 172 -9.19 9.25 7.28
C ASP A 172 -7.66 9.26 7.29
N ILE A 173 -7.05 9.87 6.27
CA ILE A 173 -5.60 10.07 6.23
C ILE A 173 -5.27 11.35 7.00
N PHE A 174 -4.34 11.22 7.95
CA PHE A 174 -3.79 12.27 8.76
C PHE A 174 -2.32 12.53 8.40
N PHE A 175 -1.90 13.76 8.68
CA PHE A 175 -0.54 14.23 8.50
C PHE A 175 0.00 14.80 9.81
N SER A 176 1.23 14.42 10.15
CA SER A 176 1.99 15.05 11.23
C SER A 176 3.38 15.45 10.74
N LYS A 177 3.70 16.73 10.92
CA LYS A 177 4.99 17.30 10.50
C LYS A 177 6.07 16.86 11.47
N PHE A 178 7.22 16.44 10.95
CA PHE A 178 8.40 16.18 11.77
C PHE A 178 9.32 17.41 11.79
N GLU A 179 9.54 17.98 12.97
CA GLU A 179 10.38 19.15 13.16
C GLU A 179 11.06 19.13 14.53
N ASN A 180 12.35 19.46 14.57
CA ASN A 180 13.15 19.48 15.82
C ASN A 180 13.07 18.17 16.64
N GLY A 181 13.02 17.03 15.95
CA GLY A 181 13.00 15.71 16.58
C GLY A 181 11.64 15.28 17.14
N LYS A 182 10.56 15.98 16.80
CA LYS A 182 9.20 15.69 17.29
C LYS A 182 8.17 15.82 16.18
N TYR A 183 7.09 15.06 16.33
CA TYR A 183 5.89 15.16 15.51
C TYR A 183 4.97 16.28 16.03
N SER A 184 4.34 17.02 15.13
CA SER A 184 3.29 17.99 15.46
C SER A 184 1.98 17.28 15.78
N GLU A 185 1.01 18.02 16.34
CA GLU A 185 -0.38 17.54 16.40
C GLU A 185 -0.84 17.08 15.00
N PRO A 186 -1.39 15.87 14.86
CA PRO A 186 -1.91 15.39 13.59
C PRO A 186 -3.09 16.22 13.10
N ILE A 187 -3.13 16.45 11.80
CA ILE A 187 -4.27 17.10 11.13
C ILE A 187 -4.77 16.22 9.98
N PRO A 188 -6.09 16.13 9.75
CA PRO A 188 -6.60 15.39 8.60
C PRO A 188 -6.17 16.09 7.31
N LEU A 189 -5.95 15.30 6.25
CA LEU A 189 -5.78 15.86 4.92
C LEU A 189 -7.07 16.56 4.44
N SER A 190 -6.93 17.43 3.44
CA SER A 190 -8.06 18.21 2.94
C SER A 190 -9.13 17.32 2.28
N SER A 191 -10.31 17.89 2.05
CA SER A 191 -11.44 17.24 1.34
C SER A 191 -11.16 16.89 -0.13
N ASN A 192 -9.96 17.22 -0.62
CA ASN A 192 -9.46 16.75 -1.90
C ASN A 192 -8.99 15.29 -1.83
N VAL A 193 -8.51 14.87 -0.65
CA VAL A 193 -8.10 13.50 -0.36
C VAL A 193 -9.22 12.79 0.40
N ASN A 194 -9.51 13.24 1.63
CA ASN A 194 -10.54 12.65 2.48
C ASN A 194 -11.95 13.03 2.00
N SER A 195 -12.92 12.14 2.20
CA SER A 195 -14.31 12.30 1.79
C SER A 195 -15.27 11.80 2.87
N GLU A 196 -16.56 11.72 2.56
CA GLU A 196 -17.54 11.06 3.44
C GLU A 196 -17.43 9.52 3.40
N GLY A 197 -16.64 8.99 2.45
CA GLY A 197 -16.21 7.60 2.40
C GLY A 197 -14.99 7.36 3.29
N PHE A 198 -14.35 6.20 3.18
CA PHE A 198 -13.20 5.83 4.00
C PHE A 198 -11.92 5.95 3.17
N GLU A 199 -10.90 6.62 3.72
CA GLU A 199 -9.59 6.78 3.12
C GLU A 199 -8.49 6.24 4.03
N TYR A 200 -7.77 5.23 3.56
CA TYR A 200 -6.86 4.45 4.38
C TYR A 200 -5.60 4.04 3.62
N ASN A 201 -4.60 3.58 4.36
CA ASN A 201 -3.40 2.92 3.85
C ASN A 201 -2.60 3.77 2.86
N ALA A 202 -2.23 4.98 3.29
CA ALA A 202 -1.49 5.92 2.46
C ALA A 202 -0.04 5.46 2.20
N TYR A 203 0.39 5.52 0.95
CA TYR A 203 1.78 5.66 0.54
C TYR A 203 2.06 7.12 0.19
N ILE A 204 3.12 7.70 0.74
CA ILE A 204 3.60 9.04 0.39
C ILE A 204 4.91 8.92 -0.39
N SER A 205 5.03 9.67 -1.49
CA SER A 205 6.30 9.72 -2.23
C SER A 205 7.40 10.34 -1.39
N LYS A 206 8.67 9.98 -1.65
CA LYS A 206 9.83 10.49 -0.88
C LYS A 206 9.85 12.01 -0.79
N ASP A 207 9.49 12.68 -1.89
CA ASP A 207 9.46 14.14 -2.03
C ASP A 207 8.09 14.79 -1.72
N GLU A 208 7.12 14.00 -1.25
CA GLU A 208 5.73 14.41 -1.00
C GLU A 208 4.98 14.99 -2.21
N SER A 209 5.47 14.76 -3.44
CA SER A 209 4.83 15.24 -4.68
C SER A 209 3.52 14.51 -5.00
N TYR A 210 3.35 13.28 -4.55
CA TYR A 210 2.10 12.53 -4.68
C TYR A 210 1.88 11.59 -3.50
N LEU A 211 0.63 11.19 -3.28
CA LEU A 211 0.28 10.10 -2.40
C LEU A 211 -0.66 9.12 -3.12
N LEU A 212 -0.55 7.83 -2.77
CA LEU A 212 -1.49 6.78 -3.14
C LEU A 212 -2.20 6.29 -1.88
N PHE A 213 -3.46 5.87 -1.99
CA PHE A 213 -4.22 5.41 -0.82
C PHE A 213 -5.39 4.51 -1.23
N GLY A 214 -5.88 3.68 -0.31
CA GLY A 214 -7.14 2.95 -0.49
C GLY A 214 -8.34 3.84 -0.19
N GLY A 215 -9.38 3.74 -1.00
CA GLY A 215 -10.66 4.42 -0.84
C GLY A 215 -11.82 3.43 -0.84
N TYR A 216 -12.81 3.63 0.03
CA TYR A 216 -14.02 2.81 0.09
C TYR A 216 -15.27 3.67 0.25
N ASN A 217 -16.40 3.26 -0.35
CA ASN A 217 -17.66 4.02 -0.36
C ASN A 217 -17.54 5.45 -0.93
N ARG A 218 -16.56 5.70 -1.80
CA ARG A 218 -16.47 6.95 -2.56
C ARG A 218 -17.42 6.90 -3.76
N GLU A 219 -18.00 8.05 -4.12
CA GLU A 219 -18.97 8.15 -5.23
C GLU A 219 -18.34 7.76 -6.58
N ASP A 220 -17.03 7.98 -6.74
CA ASP A 220 -16.25 7.70 -7.95
C ASP A 220 -15.55 6.33 -7.93
N GLY A 221 -15.84 5.48 -6.94
CA GLY A 221 -15.26 4.14 -6.80
C GLY A 221 -15.69 3.16 -7.90
N HIS A 222 -14.84 2.17 -8.15
CA HIS A 222 -15.04 1.13 -9.16
C HIS A 222 -15.23 -0.28 -8.57
N GLY A 223 -14.89 -0.47 -7.29
CA GLY A 223 -14.93 -1.76 -6.61
C GLY A 223 -15.33 -1.65 -5.13
N SER A 224 -15.02 -2.70 -4.37
CA SER A 224 -15.23 -2.75 -2.92
C SER A 224 -14.03 -2.18 -2.14
N GLY A 225 -13.20 -1.37 -2.80
CA GLY A 225 -11.96 -0.78 -2.31
C GLY A 225 -11.06 -0.50 -3.51
N ASP A 226 -10.73 0.77 -3.75
CA ASP A 226 -9.95 1.20 -4.91
C ASP A 226 -8.71 1.98 -4.46
N ILE A 227 -7.62 1.88 -5.20
CA ILE A 227 -6.43 2.69 -5.02
C ILE A 227 -6.63 4.02 -5.74
N TYR A 228 -6.47 5.11 -5.02
CA TYR A 228 -6.55 6.49 -5.48
C TYR A 228 -5.18 7.15 -5.49
N ILE A 229 -5.05 8.22 -6.27
CA ILE A 229 -3.88 9.09 -6.32
C ILE A 229 -4.27 10.55 -6.14
N SER A 230 -3.43 11.31 -5.44
CA SER A 230 -3.49 12.77 -5.36
C SER A 230 -2.08 13.39 -5.46
N TYR A 231 -1.98 14.56 -6.06
CA TYR A 231 -0.72 15.29 -6.27
C TYR A 231 -0.64 16.54 -5.41
N LYS A 232 0.53 16.81 -4.85
CA LYS A 232 0.78 18.05 -4.11
C LYS A 232 1.30 19.12 -5.07
N ASN A 233 0.60 20.24 -5.15
CA ASN A 233 1.03 21.38 -5.96
C ASN A 233 2.15 22.19 -5.26
N SER A 234 2.71 23.18 -5.96
CA SER A 234 3.79 24.03 -5.43
C SER A 234 3.40 24.88 -4.21
N SER A 235 2.10 25.05 -3.95
CA SER A 235 1.57 25.74 -2.77
C SER A 235 1.37 24.79 -1.57
N GLY A 236 1.64 23.49 -1.75
CA GLY A 236 1.47 22.46 -0.73
C GLY A 236 0.06 21.87 -0.66
N GLU A 237 -0.82 22.20 -1.59
CA GLU A 237 -2.20 21.72 -1.61
C GLU A 237 -2.32 20.43 -2.44
N TRP A 238 -3.06 19.46 -1.91
CA TRP A 238 -3.40 18.22 -2.59
C TRP A 238 -4.46 18.45 -3.68
N SER A 239 -4.28 17.89 -4.87
CA SER A 239 -5.27 17.85 -5.94
C SER A 239 -6.44 16.96 -5.56
N LYS A 240 -7.61 17.15 -6.20
CA LYS A 240 -8.73 16.22 -6.02
C LYS A 240 -8.26 14.81 -6.40
N ALA A 241 -8.42 13.86 -5.49
CA ALA A 241 -7.98 12.50 -5.69
C ALA A 241 -8.80 11.81 -6.79
N GLN A 242 -8.15 10.96 -7.56
CA GLN A 242 -8.75 10.19 -8.66
C GLN A 242 -8.39 8.70 -8.51
N PRO A 243 -9.29 7.77 -8.88
CA PRO A 243 -8.97 6.35 -8.83
C PRO A 243 -7.93 6.00 -9.90
N LEU A 244 -7.02 5.07 -9.58
CA LEU A 244 -6.13 4.47 -10.57
C LEU A 244 -6.94 3.66 -11.61
N PRO A 245 -6.37 3.40 -12.81
CA PRO A 245 -7.10 2.71 -13.86
C PRO A 245 -7.48 1.27 -13.51
N LEU A 246 -8.49 0.72 -14.21
CA LEU A 246 -9.12 -0.59 -13.96
C LEU A 246 -8.23 -1.83 -14.23
N ASN A 247 -6.99 -1.65 -14.64
CA ASN A 247 -6.01 -2.72 -14.66
C ASN A 247 -5.34 -2.88 -13.28
N ILE A 248 -5.09 -1.77 -12.59
CA ILE A 248 -4.68 -1.75 -11.18
C ILE A 248 -5.87 -2.00 -10.28
N ASN A 249 -6.93 -1.19 -10.38
CA ASN A 249 -8.14 -1.39 -9.60
C ASN A 249 -8.99 -2.51 -10.19
N SER A 250 -9.60 -3.32 -9.35
CA SER A 250 -10.53 -4.37 -9.75
C SER A 250 -11.92 -4.09 -9.18
N LYS A 251 -12.92 -4.89 -9.56
CA LYS A 251 -14.24 -4.83 -8.92
C LYS A 251 -14.25 -5.31 -7.46
N TYR A 252 -13.13 -5.81 -6.96
CA TYR A 252 -12.96 -6.34 -5.61
C TYR A 252 -12.30 -5.27 -4.72
N MET A 253 -11.63 -5.67 -3.65
CA MET A 253 -10.89 -4.76 -2.77
C MET A 253 -9.42 -4.73 -3.19
N ASP A 254 -8.94 -3.57 -3.60
CA ASP A 254 -7.55 -3.24 -3.92
C ASP A 254 -7.08 -2.13 -2.98
N TYR A 255 -5.96 -2.35 -2.28
CA TYR A 255 -5.56 -1.54 -1.13
C TYR A 255 -4.08 -1.74 -0.77
N CYS A 256 -3.60 -1.04 0.26
CA CYS A 256 -2.20 -1.08 0.72
C CYS A 256 -1.16 -0.83 -0.39
N PRO A 257 -1.24 0.30 -1.12
CA PRO A 257 -0.22 0.64 -2.10
C PRO A 257 1.15 0.84 -1.45
N PHE A 258 2.20 0.50 -2.20
CA PHE A 258 3.59 0.86 -1.94
C PHE A 258 4.29 1.05 -3.29
N VAL A 259 5.15 2.06 -3.43
CA VAL A 259 5.85 2.32 -4.69
C VAL A 259 7.35 2.15 -4.53
N ASP A 260 7.94 1.31 -5.38
CA ASP A 260 9.36 1.35 -5.67
C ASP A 260 9.61 2.43 -6.74
N GLU A 261 9.84 3.66 -6.28
CA GLU A 261 10.02 4.83 -7.14
C GLU A 261 11.23 4.71 -8.08
N THR A 262 12.23 3.91 -7.71
CA THR A 262 13.43 3.72 -8.52
C THR A 262 13.12 2.94 -9.79
N ASN A 263 12.29 1.90 -9.65
CA ASN A 263 11.97 0.98 -10.73
C ASN A 263 10.59 1.21 -11.36
N ASN A 264 9.84 2.22 -10.89
CA ASN A 264 8.46 2.50 -11.32
C ASN A 264 7.54 1.28 -11.14
N ILE A 265 7.61 0.63 -9.98
CA ILE A 265 6.77 -0.53 -9.66
C ILE A 265 5.84 -0.16 -8.51
N ILE A 266 4.54 -0.34 -8.71
CA ILE A 266 3.57 -0.35 -7.60
C ILE A 266 3.43 -1.78 -7.09
N TYR A 267 3.45 -1.93 -5.78
CA TYR A 267 3.02 -3.13 -5.05
C TYR A 267 1.73 -2.79 -4.33
N PHE A 268 0.80 -3.73 -4.28
CA PHE A 268 -0.47 -3.53 -3.61
C PHE A 268 -1.12 -4.84 -3.23
N THR A 269 -2.02 -4.78 -2.26
CA THR A 269 -2.84 -5.93 -1.87
C THR A 269 -4.12 -5.91 -2.69
N SER A 270 -4.52 -7.08 -3.19
CA SER A 270 -5.77 -7.22 -3.95
C SER A 270 -6.49 -8.50 -3.56
N ARG A 271 -7.81 -8.42 -3.52
CA ARG A 271 -8.74 -9.55 -3.44
C ARG A 271 -9.29 -9.93 -4.81
N ARG A 272 -8.58 -9.59 -5.89
CA ARG A 272 -8.99 -9.98 -7.24
C ARG A 272 -9.16 -11.49 -7.35
N SER A 273 -10.17 -11.89 -8.10
CA SER A 273 -10.45 -13.27 -8.38
C SER A 273 -10.82 -13.49 -9.83
N THR A 274 -10.30 -14.58 -10.40
CA THR A 274 -10.67 -15.06 -11.73
C THR A 274 -11.59 -16.26 -11.59
N ASN A 275 -12.87 -16.06 -11.92
CA ASN A 275 -13.84 -17.14 -11.95
C ASN A 275 -13.40 -18.17 -13.01
N PRO A 276 -13.29 -19.47 -12.69
CA PRO A 276 -13.08 -20.47 -13.71
C PRO A 276 -14.27 -20.39 -14.66
N ASN A 277 -14.02 -19.97 -15.91
CA ASN A 277 -15.03 -19.96 -16.98
C ASN A 277 -15.42 -21.40 -17.42
N VAL A 278 -15.27 -22.37 -16.52
CA VAL A 278 -15.53 -23.80 -16.67
C VAL A 278 -16.24 -24.31 -15.40
N PRO A 279 -17.20 -25.24 -15.51
CA PRO A 279 -17.87 -25.80 -14.34
C PRO A 279 -16.90 -26.49 -13.36
N ILE A 280 -17.19 -26.40 -12.06
CA ILE A 280 -16.53 -27.20 -11.02
C ILE A 280 -17.21 -28.57 -10.97
N GLU A 281 -16.58 -29.58 -11.58
CA GLU A 281 -17.17 -30.92 -11.76
C GLU A 281 -16.74 -31.92 -10.68
N SER A 282 -15.73 -31.58 -9.87
CA SER A 282 -15.16 -32.44 -8.84
C SER A 282 -14.53 -31.64 -7.68
N ILE A 283 -14.33 -32.30 -6.54
CA ILE A 283 -13.56 -31.74 -5.42
C ILE A 283 -12.12 -31.40 -5.85
N GLU A 284 -11.53 -32.17 -6.75
CA GLU A 284 -10.19 -31.87 -7.29
C GLU A 284 -10.19 -30.56 -8.09
N SER A 285 -11.20 -30.34 -8.95
CA SER A 285 -11.32 -29.07 -9.69
C SER A 285 -11.61 -27.89 -8.77
N LEU A 286 -12.36 -28.10 -7.67
CA LEU A 286 -12.56 -27.08 -6.65
C LEU A 286 -11.24 -26.75 -5.94
N SER A 287 -10.48 -27.76 -5.52
CA SER A 287 -9.18 -27.56 -4.86
C SER A 287 -8.24 -26.77 -5.77
N LYS A 288 -8.13 -27.15 -7.05
CA LYS A 288 -7.31 -26.41 -8.01
C LYS A 288 -7.72 -24.94 -8.14
N PHE A 289 -9.01 -24.65 -8.11
CA PHE A 289 -9.51 -23.26 -8.09
C PHE A 289 -9.13 -22.55 -6.79
N LEU A 290 -9.32 -23.18 -5.63
CA LEU A 290 -8.94 -22.59 -4.35
C LEU A 290 -7.43 -22.34 -4.24
N ASP A 291 -6.62 -23.13 -4.92
CA ASP A 291 -5.15 -23.05 -4.90
C ASP A 291 -4.58 -22.01 -5.91
N ILE A 292 -5.40 -21.42 -6.80
CA ILE A 292 -4.91 -20.35 -7.68
C ILE A 292 -4.66 -19.07 -6.88
N TYR A 293 -3.71 -18.25 -7.34
CA TYR A 293 -3.37 -16.99 -6.67
C TYR A 293 -4.54 -15.99 -6.67
N GLU A 294 -5.32 -15.95 -7.76
CA GLU A 294 -6.49 -15.08 -7.93
C GLU A 294 -7.78 -15.77 -7.43
N ASN A 295 -7.80 -16.17 -6.16
CA ASN A 295 -8.92 -16.87 -5.53
C ASN A 295 -9.81 -15.97 -4.63
N GLY A 296 -9.55 -14.66 -4.60
CA GLY A 296 -10.33 -13.70 -3.81
C GLY A 296 -9.85 -13.48 -2.38
N ASN A 297 -8.78 -14.17 -1.97
CA ASN A 297 -8.07 -13.83 -0.74
C ASN A 297 -7.17 -12.60 -0.95
N SER A 298 -6.81 -11.93 0.14
CA SER A 298 -5.85 -10.84 0.12
C SER A 298 -4.48 -11.38 -0.27
N ARG A 299 -4.01 -11.01 -1.45
CA ARG A 299 -2.71 -11.42 -1.98
C ARG A 299 -1.93 -10.19 -2.46
N LEU A 300 -0.61 -10.32 -2.51
CA LEU A 300 0.28 -9.24 -2.90
C LEU A 300 0.53 -9.26 -4.42
N TYR A 301 0.27 -8.15 -5.09
CA TYR A 301 0.46 -7.97 -6.52
C TYR A 301 1.43 -6.83 -6.80
N LYS A 302 1.93 -6.79 -8.03
CA LYS A 302 2.73 -5.70 -8.54
C LYS A 302 2.39 -5.37 -9.99
N ALA A 303 2.71 -4.14 -10.40
CA ALA A 303 2.66 -3.70 -11.78
C ALA A 303 3.72 -2.63 -12.04
N GLU A 304 4.23 -2.58 -13.27
CA GLU A 304 5.03 -1.45 -13.75
C GLU A 304 4.10 -0.29 -14.08
N ILE A 305 4.33 0.87 -13.48
CA ILE A 305 3.48 2.04 -13.64
C ILE A 305 4.30 3.32 -13.52
N ASN A 306 4.18 4.19 -14.51
CA ASN A 306 4.72 5.54 -14.41
C ASN A 306 3.70 6.44 -13.71
N ILE A 307 3.82 6.56 -12.39
CA ILE A 307 2.90 7.35 -11.57
C ILE A 307 2.81 8.80 -12.05
N LYS A 308 3.89 9.38 -12.59
CA LYS A 308 3.90 10.77 -13.09
C LYS A 308 3.02 10.98 -14.32
N MET A 309 2.52 9.92 -14.96
CA MET A 309 1.64 10.03 -16.11
C MET A 309 0.18 10.37 -15.75
N PHE A 310 -0.21 10.32 -14.47
CA PHE A 310 -1.56 10.76 -14.06
C PHE A 310 -1.60 12.24 -13.63
N ILE A 311 -0.51 12.98 -13.85
CA ILE A 311 -0.48 14.44 -13.70
C ILE A 311 -1.17 15.03 -14.94
N GLU A 312 -2.43 15.45 -14.80
CA GLU A 312 -3.09 16.32 -15.80
C GLU A 312 -2.63 17.77 -15.69
#